data_AF-A0A7Y5GBG9-F1
#
_entry.id   AF-A0A7Y5GBG9-F1
#
_cell.length_a   1.000
_cell.length_b   1.000
_cell.length_c   1.000
_cell.angle_alpha   90.00
_cell.angle_beta   90.00
_cell.angle_gamma   90.00
#
_symmetry.space_group_name_H-M   'P 1'
#
loop_
_entity.id
_entity.type
_entity.pdbx_description
1 polymer ?
#
loop_
_entity_poly.entity_id
_entity_poly.type
_entity_poly.pdbx_seq_one_letter_code
_entity_poly.pdbx_strand_id
1 'polypeptide(L)'
;MPLPDTIRVKISSEAAESISITPVVTRDMPIGELLEMILGVSGKDVERVFEILSRGSHVSGGSRLRWTGLAPAREDIESALARLPDAEPGRTFDPQRCARAVLRGTGTRIDLPRSAATRRRLLHRHSFWEQLLDVLASEQIAYVTYSYSERADVYRAQLGPAGLSRLRQGAGLLAYTKLEQQVRSAPITSIDLFVER
;
A
#
# COMPACT_ATOMS: atom_id res chain seq x y z
N MET A 1 -20.26 21.97 -11.43
CA MET A 1 -19.17 22.10 -12.43
C MET A 1 -18.66 20.70 -12.69
N PRO A 2 -18.36 20.28 -13.93
CA PRO A 2 -17.78 18.95 -14.15
C PRO A 2 -16.39 18.84 -13.51
N LEU A 3 -15.98 17.63 -13.14
CA LEU A 3 -14.60 17.38 -12.73
C LEU A 3 -13.65 17.68 -13.92
N PRO A 4 -12.58 18.45 -13.72
CA PRO A 4 -11.61 18.71 -14.77
C PRO A 4 -10.82 17.44 -15.08
N ASP A 5 -10.33 17.27 -16.31
CA ASP A 5 -9.47 16.13 -16.67
C ASP A 5 -8.13 16.16 -15.92
N THR A 6 -7.58 17.36 -15.76
CA THR A 6 -6.30 17.61 -15.08
C THR A 6 -6.43 18.72 -14.05
N ILE A 7 -5.66 18.60 -12.97
CA ILE A 7 -5.64 19.58 -11.87
C ILE A 7 -4.21 19.96 -11.50
N ARG A 8 -3.99 21.25 -11.27
CA ARG A 8 -2.72 21.78 -10.78
C ARG A 8 -2.63 21.65 -9.28
N VAL A 9 -1.64 20.89 -8.81
CA VAL A 9 -1.45 20.58 -7.39
C VAL A 9 -0.06 20.98 -6.94
N LYS A 10 0.01 21.68 -5.80
CA LYS A 10 1.25 21.96 -5.08
C LYS A 10 1.50 20.85 -4.07
N ILE A 11 2.69 20.27 -4.11
CA ILE A 11 3.10 19.16 -3.26
C ILE A 11 4.27 19.63 -2.39
N SER A 12 4.16 19.43 -1.09
CA SER A 12 5.20 19.72 -0.11
C SER A 12 5.35 18.55 0.87
N SER A 13 6.56 18.25 1.32
CA SER A 13 6.78 17.27 2.40
C SER A 13 6.07 17.69 3.68
N GLU A 14 5.64 16.69 4.45
CA GLU A 14 5.10 16.84 5.81
C GLU A 14 6.07 16.32 6.89
N ALA A 15 7.38 16.38 6.64
CA ALA A 15 8.37 16.03 7.66
C ALA A 15 8.23 16.97 8.89
N ALA A 16 7.96 16.39 10.06
CA ALA A 16 7.65 17.12 11.29
C ALA A 16 8.89 17.57 12.10
N GLU A 17 10.09 17.49 11.55
CA GLU A 17 11.32 17.79 12.29
C GLU A 17 12.24 18.68 11.43
N SER A 18 12.47 19.91 11.92
CA SER A 18 13.24 21.01 11.33
C SER A 18 12.50 21.93 10.34
N ILE A 19 12.80 23.23 10.43
CA ILE A 19 12.48 24.24 9.41
C ILE A 19 13.27 23.89 8.15
N SER A 20 12.79 22.90 7.40
CA SER A 20 13.32 22.58 6.08
C SER A 20 12.51 23.37 5.07
N ILE A 21 13.20 24.23 4.29
CA ILE A 21 12.62 24.81 3.07
C ILE A 21 12.50 23.65 2.08
N THR A 22 11.44 22.86 2.23
CA THR A 22 11.17 21.75 1.32
C THR A 22 10.74 22.36 -0.02
N PRO A 23 11.35 21.96 -1.16
CA PRO A 23 10.91 22.44 -2.47
C PRO A 23 9.44 22.10 -2.68
N VAL A 24 8.63 23.14 -2.88
CA VAL A 24 7.23 22.98 -3.27
C VAL A 24 7.20 22.66 -4.75
N VAL A 25 6.83 21.43 -5.09
CA VAL A 25 6.69 21.01 -6.48
C VAL A 25 5.26 21.32 -6.92
N THR A 26 5.10 22.09 -7.99
CA THR A 26 3.80 22.24 -8.65
C THR A 26 3.73 21.26 -9.81
N ARG A 27 2.68 20.46 -9.85
CA ARG A 27 2.47 19.42 -10.85
C ARG A 27 1.03 19.46 -11.34
N ASP A 28 0.86 19.45 -12.65
CA ASP A 28 -0.44 19.16 -13.27
C ASP A 28 -0.59 17.63 -13.32
N MET A 29 -1.68 17.09 -12.76
CA MET A 29 -1.94 15.65 -12.73
C MET A 29 -3.37 15.31 -13.14
N PRO A 30 -3.64 14.10 -13.67
CA PRO A 30 -4.99 13.65 -13.95
C PRO A 30 -5.84 13.65 -12.68
N ILE A 31 -7.12 14.05 -12.78
CA ILE A 31 -8.01 14.06 -11.62
C ILE A 31 -8.18 12.67 -11.00
N GLY A 32 -8.15 11.61 -11.84
CA GLY A 32 -8.21 10.23 -11.37
C GLY A 32 -7.05 9.86 -10.44
N GLU A 33 -5.85 10.39 -10.69
CA GLU A 33 -4.69 10.17 -9.81
C GLU A 33 -4.91 10.83 -8.44
N LEU A 34 -5.42 12.07 -8.42
CA LEU A 34 -5.76 12.74 -7.16
C LEU A 34 -6.86 11.99 -6.40
N LEU A 35 -7.89 11.52 -7.11
CA LEU A 35 -8.97 10.74 -6.52
C LEU A 35 -8.45 9.48 -5.86
N GLU A 36 -7.62 8.67 -6.53
CA GLU A 36 -7.02 7.48 -5.92
C GLU A 36 -6.26 7.78 -4.61
N MET A 37 -5.51 8.90 -4.57
CA MET A 37 -4.83 9.34 -3.35
C MET A 37 -5.86 9.66 -2.24
N ILE A 38 -6.92 10.40 -2.56
CA ILE A 38 -8.00 10.75 -1.62
C ILE A 38 -8.71 9.49 -1.10
N LEU A 39 -8.99 8.54 -1.99
CA LEU A 39 -9.67 7.27 -1.66
C LEU A 39 -8.84 6.39 -0.73
N GLY A 40 -7.51 6.57 -0.70
CA GLY A 40 -6.63 5.90 0.26
C GLY A 40 -7.02 6.15 1.73
N VAL A 41 -7.72 7.25 2.01
CA VAL A 41 -8.21 7.60 3.37
C VAL A 41 -9.73 7.63 3.45
N SER A 42 -10.41 8.05 2.38
CA SER A 42 -11.87 8.24 2.39
C SER A 42 -12.66 7.00 1.99
N GLY A 43 -12.07 6.05 1.25
CA GLY A 43 -12.85 5.09 0.48
C GLY A 43 -13.79 5.79 -0.52
N LYS A 44 -14.69 5.06 -1.17
CA LYS A 44 -15.66 5.64 -2.13
C LYS A 44 -16.82 6.40 -1.47
N ASP A 45 -16.56 7.08 -0.35
CA ASP A 45 -17.52 7.96 0.31
C ASP A 45 -17.61 9.28 -0.46
N VAL A 46 -18.71 9.45 -1.20
CA VAL A 46 -18.95 10.59 -2.10
C VAL A 46 -18.91 11.92 -1.36
N GLU A 47 -19.52 12.01 -0.18
CA GLU A 47 -19.58 13.26 0.60
C GLU A 47 -18.20 13.63 1.12
N ARG A 48 -17.46 12.65 1.64
CA ARG A 48 -16.09 12.87 2.11
C ARG A 48 -15.15 13.27 0.97
N VAL A 49 -15.30 12.67 -0.21
CA VAL A 49 -14.56 13.06 -1.41
C VAL A 49 -14.92 14.49 -1.82
N PHE A 50 -16.20 14.85 -1.84
CA PHE A 50 -16.66 16.21 -2.14
C PHE A 50 -16.06 17.24 -1.20
N GLU A 51 -16.09 16.98 0.11
CA GLU A 51 -15.51 17.88 1.13
C GLU A 51 -14.01 18.11 0.92
N ILE A 52 -13.25 17.03 0.63
CA ILE A 52 -11.80 17.11 0.39
C ILE A 52 -11.50 17.90 -0.88
N LEU A 53 -12.21 17.62 -1.97
CA LEU A 53 -12.08 18.33 -3.25
C LEU A 53 -12.40 19.82 -3.10
N SER A 54 -13.46 20.15 -2.37
CA SER A 54 -13.89 21.51 -2.09
C SER A 54 -12.87 22.28 -1.24
N ARG A 55 -12.29 21.61 -0.23
CA ARG A 55 -11.27 22.22 0.64
C ARG A 55 -9.95 22.48 -0.08
N GLY A 56 -9.62 21.71 -1.12
CA GLY A 56 -8.40 21.94 -1.87
C GLY A 56 -7.12 21.44 -1.19
N SER A 57 -7.21 20.49 -0.26
CA SER A 57 -6.04 19.99 0.47
C SER A 57 -6.20 18.55 0.94
N HIS A 58 -5.14 17.75 0.81
CA HIS A 58 -5.08 16.37 1.27
C HIS A 58 -3.65 15.99 1.68
N VAL A 59 -3.49 15.03 2.60
CA VAL A 59 -2.18 14.50 2.99
C VAL A 59 -2.14 13.02 2.62
N SER A 60 -1.12 12.64 1.86
CA SER A 60 -0.88 11.26 1.42
C SER A 60 0.60 10.93 1.46
N GLY A 61 0.96 9.79 2.06
CA GLY A 61 2.35 9.28 2.06
C GLY A 61 3.39 10.26 2.62
N GLY A 62 3.04 11.05 3.64
CA GLY A 62 3.93 12.08 4.21
C GLY A 62 4.12 13.31 3.33
N SER A 63 3.30 13.47 2.29
CA SER A 63 3.25 14.67 1.44
C SER A 63 1.90 15.36 1.59
N ARG A 64 1.92 16.69 1.63
CA ARG A 64 0.74 17.54 1.60
C ARG A 64 0.51 18.06 0.19
N LEU A 65 -0.67 17.76 -0.34
CA LEU A 65 -1.18 18.18 -1.62
C LEU A 65 -2.14 19.36 -1.42
N ARG A 66 -2.00 20.42 -2.22
CA ARG A 66 -2.89 21.59 -2.21
C ARG A 66 -3.27 22.01 -3.63
N TRP A 67 -4.52 22.35 -3.85
CA TRP A 67 -5.08 22.81 -5.12
C TRP A 67 -6.14 23.88 -4.88
N THR A 68 -6.60 24.52 -5.96
CA THR A 68 -7.77 25.39 -5.90
C THR A 68 -9.02 24.54 -5.71
N GLY A 69 -9.78 24.80 -4.63
CA GLY A 69 -10.98 24.03 -4.30
C GLY A 69 -11.93 23.84 -5.48
N LEU A 70 -12.47 22.63 -5.61
CA LEU A 70 -13.40 22.24 -6.66
C LEU A 70 -14.77 21.96 -6.03
N ALA A 71 -15.83 22.53 -6.60
CA ALA A 71 -17.21 22.21 -6.25
C ALA A 71 -17.89 21.43 -7.40
N PRO A 72 -17.48 20.17 -7.64
CA PRO A 72 -18.09 19.35 -8.67
C PRO A 72 -19.52 18.94 -8.29
N ALA A 73 -20.35 18.58 -9.28
CA ALA A 73 -21.64 17.99 -8.95
C ALA A 73 -21.44 16.58 -8.37
N ARG A 74 -22.41 16.12 -7.58
CA ARG A 74 -22.35 14.80 -6.94
C ARG A 74 -22.25 13.69 -7.98
N GLU A 75 -23.02 13.82 -9.06
CA GLU A 75 -23.10 12.88 -10.18
C GLU A 75 -21.75 12.76 -10.91
N ASP A 76 -20.98 13.85 -10.98
CA ASP A 76 -19.64 13.86 -11.56
C ASP A 76 -18.66 13.05 -10.69
N ILE A 77 -18.75 13.20 -9.36
CA ILE A 77 -17.95 12.41 -8.42
C ILE A 77 -18.31 10.94 -8.53
N GLU A 78 -19.59 10.59 -8.46
CA GLU A 78 -20.07 9.21 -8.57
C GLU A 78 -19.59 8.56 -9.87
N SER A 79 -19.72 9.27 -11.00
CA SER A 79 -19.24 8.80 -12.31
C SER A 79 -17.72 8.62 -12.38
N ALA A 80 -16.96 9.47 -11.69
CA ALA A 80 -15.50 9.30 -11.58
C ALA A 80 -15.13 8.10 -10.69
N LEU A 81 -15.80 7.93 -9.55
CA LEU A 81 -15.54 6.83 -8.63
C LEU A 81 -15.94 5.47 -9.21
N ALA A 82 -17.01 5.40 -10.02
CA ALA A 82 -17.45 4.19 -10.70
C ALA A 82 -16.41 3.62 -11.69
N ARG A 83 -15.49 4.46 -12.19
CA ARG A 83 -14.40 4.03 -13.08
C ARG A 83 -13.20 3.44 -12.34
N LEU A 84 -13.15 3.59 -11.02
CA LEU A 84 -12.04 3.11 -10.20
C LEU A 84 -12.33 1.69 -9.68
N PRO A 85 -11.29 0.85 -9.50
CA PRO A 85 -11.42 -0.52 -9.01
C PRO A 85 -12.23 -0.62 -7.71
N ASP A 86 -13.16 -1.57 -7.62
CA ASP A 86 -13.88 -1.89 -6.39
C ASP A 86 -13.28 -3.10 -5.68
N ALA A 87 -13.53 -3.21 -4.37
CA ALA A 87 -13.11 -4.40 -3.64
C ALA A 87 -13.86 -5.64 -4.16
N GLU A 88 -13.13 -6.74 -4.41
CA GLU A 88 -13.67 -7.97 -4.98
C GLU A 88 -13.38 -9.16 -4.04
N PRO A 89 -14.22 -9.44 -3.03
CA PRO A 89 -13.98 -10.48 -2.03
C PRO A 89 -13.82 -11.90 -2.60
N GLY A 90 -14.41 -12.18 -3.77
CA GLY A 90 -14.29 -13.47 -4.45
C GLY A 90 -13.00 -13.64 -5.27
N ARG A 91 -12.16 -12.61 -5.37
CA ARG A 91 -10.91 -12.66 -6.12
C ARG A 91 -9.90 -13.56 -5.41
N THR A 92 -9.30 -14.48 -6.15
CA THR A 92 -8.29 -15.40 -5.63
C THR A 92 -6.94 -14.73 -5.52
N PHE A 93 -6.17 -15.09 -4.49
CA PHE A 93 -4.80 -14.64 -4.34
C PHE A 93 -3.91 -15.13 -5.49
N ASP A 94 -3.19 -14.20 -6.14
CA ASP A 94 -2.21 -14.50 -7.19
C ASP A 94 -0.78 -14.20 -6.68
N PRO A 95 0.03 -15.23 -6.40
CA PRO A 95 1.40 -15.05 -5.90
C PRO A 95 2.35 -14.42 -6.94
N GLN A 96 2.06 -14.55 -8.24
CA GLN A 96 2.93 -13.99 -9.28
C GLN A 96 2.81 -12.48 -9.35
N ARG A 97 1.65 -11.93 -8.99
CA ARG A 97 1.35 -10.49 -8.97
C ARG A 97 1.54 -9.85 -7.59
N CYS A 98 1.88 -10.65 -6.58
CA CYS A 98 2.22 -10.15 -5.26
C CYS A 98 3.54 -9.36 -5.33
N ALA A 99 3.46 -8.05 -5.09
CA ALA A 99 4.58 -7.12 -5.20
C ALA A 99 5.21 -6.80 -3.84
N ARG A 100 4.45 -6.96 -2.76
CA ARG A 100 4.89 -6.62 -1.40
C ARG A 100 4.19 -7.48 -0.36
N ALA A 101 4.92 -7.86 0.67
CA ALA A 101 4.38 -8.44 1.90
C ALA A 101 4.64 -7.50 3.08
N VAL A 102 3.75 -7.48 4.06
CA VAL A 102 3.95 -6.76 5.32
C VAL A 102 3.72 -7.72 6.47
N LEU A 103 4.78 -8.06 7.19
CA LEU A 103 4.69 -8.88 8.38
C LEU A 103 4.12 -8.04 9.52
N ARG A 104 3.07 -8.54 10.16
CA ARG A 104 2.36 -7.83 11.23
C ARG A 104 2.36 -8.61 12.52
N GLY A 105 2.32 -7.86 13.61
CA GLY A 105 2.28 -8.36 14.96
C GLY A 105 2.03 -7.23 15.95
N THR A 106 1.96 -7.56 17.23
CA THR A 106 1.83 -6.53 18.28
C THR A 106 3.01 -5.56 18.20
N GLY A 107 2.72 -4.28 17.95
CA GLY A 107 3.74 -3.24 17.77
C GLY A 107 4.70 -3.47 16.59
N THR A 108 4.40 -4.42 15.71
CA THR A 108 5.31 -4.86 14.63
C THR A 108 4.69 -4.60 13.27
N ARG A 109 5.46 -3.92 12.42
CA ARG A 109 5.21 -3.80 11.00
C ARG A 109 6.55 -3.88 10.26
N ILE A 110 6.77 -4.96 9.52
CA ILE A 110 7.98 -5.13 8.70
C ILE A 110 7.53 -5.12 7.24
N ASP A 111 7.92 -4.07 6.52
CA ASP A 111 7.65 -3.94 5.10
C ASP A 111 8.68 -4.76 4.30
N LEU A 112 8.19 -5.63 3.43
CA LEU A 112 8.98 -6.51 2.58
C LEU A 112 8.56 -6.34 1.11
N PRO A 113 9.18 -5.38 0.40
CA PRO A 113 9.06 -5.32 -1.05
C PRO A 113 9.62 -6.59 -1.67
N ARG A 114 8.98 -7.12 -2.71
CA ARG A 114 9.44 -8.32 -3.41
C ARG A 114 10.87 -8.17 -3.92
N SER A 115 11.24 -6.99 -4.40
CA SER A 115 12.61 -6.69 -4.85
C SER A 115 13.66 -6.89 -3.75
N ALA A 116 13.36 -6.47 -2.51
CA ALA A 116 14.25 -6.64 -1.36
C ALA A 116 14.33 -8.09 -0.90
N ALA A 117 13.20 -8.81 -0.88
CA ALA A 117 13.12 -10.21 -0.43
C ALA A 117 13.60 -11.23 -1.48
N THR A 118 13.58 -10.87 -2.77
CA THR A 118 14.11 -11.70 -3.86
C THR A 118 15.63 -11.60 -3.95
N ARG A 119 16.21 -10.51 -3.44
CA ARG A 119 17.66 -10.32 -3.41
C ARG A 119 18.32 -11.43 -2.59
N ARG A 120 19.09 -12.27 -3.28
CA ARG A 120 19.76 -13.42 -2.67
C ARG A 120 21.06 -12.98 -1.99
N ARG A 121 21.33 -13.58 -0.85
CA ARG A 121 22.66 -13.59 -0.25
C ARG A 121 23.56 -14.52 -1.07
N LEU A 122 24.83 -14.14 -1.25
CA LEU A 122 25.79 -14.94 -2.01
C LEU A 122 25.79 -16.39 -1.51
N LEU A 123 25.82 -17.37 -2.43
CA LEU A 123 25.78 -18.82 -2.20
C LEU A 123 24.39 -19.47 -1.97
N HIS A 124 23.31 -18.70 -1.81
CA HIS A 124 21.96 -19.29 -1.71
C HIS A 124 21.29 -19.47 -3.07
N ARG A 125 20.72 -20.66 -3.30
CA ARG A 125 19.95 -20.98 -4.52
C ARG A 125 18.54 -20.41 -4.50
N HIS A 126 17.96 -20.24 -3.31
CA HIS A 126 16.62 -19.72 -3.09
C HIS A 126 16.63 -18.34 -2.48
N SER A 127 15.61 -17.54 -2.79
CA SER A 127 15.38 -16.23 -2.16
C SER A 127 14.48 -16.35 -0.94
N PHE A 128 14.49 -15.34 -0.07
CA PHE A 128 13.53 -15.26 1.03
C PHE A 128 12.09 -15.16 0.51
N TRP A 129 11.88 -14.50 -0.64
CA TRP A 129 10.56 -14.39 -1.26
C TRP A 129 9.98 -15.74 -1.68
N GLU A 130 10.79 -16.62 -2.28
CA GLU A 130 10.39 -17.99 -2.62
C GLU A 130 9.96 -18.75 -1.35
N GLN A 131 10.80 -18.71 -0.30
CA GLN A 131 10.50 -19.34 0.98
C GLN A 131 9.22 -18.79 1.63
N LEU A 132 8.97 -17.48 1.52
CA LEU A 132 7.76 -16.85 2.02
C LEU A 132 6.51 -17.39 1.30
N LEU A 133 6.55 -17.49 -0.03
CA LEU A 133 5.44 -18.03 -0.80
C LEU A 133 5.18 -19.50 -0.48
N ASP A 134 6.23 -20.30 -0.26
CA ASP A 134 6.10 -21.69 0.16
C ASP A 134 5.46 -21.84 1.55
N VAL A 135 5.79 -20.92 2.48
CA VAL A 135 5.11 -20.86 3.78
C VAL A 135 3.63 -20.55 3.58
N LEU A 136 3.32 -19.53 2.78
CA LEU A 136 1.95 -19.09 2.51
C LEU A 136 1.08 -20.13 1.81
N ALA A 137 1.68 -21.02 1.00
CA ALA A 137 0.96 -22.12 0.34
C ALA A 137 0.30 -23.10 1.33
N SER A 138 0.74 -23.12 2.60
CA SER A 138 0.15 -23.95 3.66
C SER A 138 -0.80 -23.18 4.59
N GLU A 139 -0.97 -21.87 4.39
CA GLU A 139 -1.76 -21.02 5.28
C GLU A 139 -3.06 -20.59 4.61
N GLN A 140 -4.08 -20.29 5.41
CA GLN A 140 -5.31 -19.71 4.88
C GLN A 140 -5.09 -18.24 4.55
N ILE A 141 -5.21 -17.91 3.27
CA ILE A 141 -5.18 -16.54 2.77
C ILE A 141 -6.62 -16.07 2.56
N ALA A 142 -6.97 -14.91 3.12
CA ALA A 142 -8.28 -14.27 2.96
C ALA A 142 -8.13 -12.92 2.28
N TYR A 143 -9.05 -12.58 1.39
CA TYR A 143 -9.16 -11.24 0.85
C TYR A 143 -9.56 -10.25 1.96
N VAL A 144 -8.95 -9.07 1.97
CA VAL A 144 -9.24 -8.01 2.93
C VAL A 144 -9.97 -6.85 2.25
N THR A 145 -9.33 -6.22 1.26
CA THR A 145 -9.85 -5.02 0.60
C THR A 145 -9.03 -4.68 -0.64
N TYR A 146 -9.45 -3.65 -1.40
CA TYR A 146 -8.60 -2.97 -2.37
C TYR A 146 -8.03 -1.71 -1.72
N SER A 147 -6.70 -1.54 -1.80
CA SER A 147 -6.01 -0.35 -1.30
C SER A 147 -5.73 0.61 -2.45
N TYR A 148 -6.44 1.74 -2.49
CA TYR A 148 -6.21 2.78 -3.51
C TYR A 148 -4.84 3.43 -3.39
N SER A 149 -4.35 3.63 -2.17
CA SER A 149 -3.02 4.20 -1.90
C SER A 149 -1.90 3.32 -2.46
N GLU A 150 -2.12 2.01 -2.50
CA GLU A 150 -1.13 1.02 -2.95
C GLU A 150 -1.47 0.45 -4.33
N ARG A 151 -2.60 0.87 -4.92
CA ARG A 151 -3.18 0.35 -6.17
C ARG A 151 -3.19 -1.19 -6.26
N ALA A 152 -3.53 -1.84 -5.15
CA ALA A 152 -3.38 -3.27 -5.00
C ALA A 152 -4.53 -3.90 -4.23
N ASP A 153 -4.89 -5.12 -4.60
CA ASP A 153 -5.69 -6.01 -3.78
C ASP A 153 -4.88 -6.45 -2.56
N VAL A 154 -5.49 -6.36 -1.38
CA VAL A 154 -4.87 -6.71 -0.10
C VAL A 154 -5.46 -8.01 0.39
N TYR A 155 -4.59 -8.99 0.61
CA TYR A 155 -4.91 -10.25 1.22
C TYR A 155 -4.22 -10.36 2.59
N ARG A 156 -4.73 -11.22 3.46
CA ARG A 156 -4.12 -11.51 4.75
C ARG A 156 -4.01 -13.01 4.96
N ALA A 157 -2.81 -13.45 5.31
CA ALA A 157 -2.56 -14.78 5.84
C ALA A 157 -2.37 -14.69 7.36
N GLN A 158 -3.10 -15.53 8.10
CA GLN A 158 -2.79 -15.76 9.51
C GLN A 158 -1.65 -16.78 9.59
N LEU A 159 -0.65 -16.54 10.44
CA LEU A 159 0.47 -17.47 10.57
C LEU A 159 0.25 -18.38 11.77
N GLY A 160 0.15 -19.68 11.51
CA GLY A 160 0.26 -20.70 12.55
C GLY A 160 1.69 -20.82 13.11
N PRO A 161 1.88 -21.56 14.22
CA PRO A 161 3.21 -21.80 14.81
C PRO A 161 4.21 -22.43 13.83
N ALA A 162 3.74 -23.37 12.99
CA ALA A 162 4.57 -24.03 11.98
C ALA A 162 5.01 -23.07 10.87
N GLY A 163 4.09 -22.25 10.35
CA GLY A 163 4.38 -21.20 9.37
C GLY A 163 5.38 -20.18 9.91
N LEU A 164 5.19 -19.70 11.13
CA LEU A 164 6.11 -18.77 11.78
C LEU A 164 7.52 -19.38 11.98
N SER A 165 7.60 -20.65 12.39
CA SER A 165 8.87 -21.35 12.54
C SER A 165 9.63 -21.44 11.20
N ARG A 166 8.96 -21.86 10.13
CA ARG A 166 9.54 -21.93 8.77
C ARG A 166 9.97 -20.55 8.26
N LEU A 167 9.16 -19.51 8.50
CA LEU A 167 9.50 -18.14 8.15
C LEU A 167 10.79 -17.68 8.85
N ARG A 168 10.93 -17.97 10.15
CA ARG A 168 12.12 -17.60 10.94
C ARG A 168 13.36 -18.38 10.54
N GLN A 169 13.23 -19.66 10.20
CA GLN A 169 14.31 -20.47 9.63
C GLN A 169 14.80 -19.86 8.30
N GLY A 170 13.86 -19.41 7.46
CA GLY A 170 14.14 -18.72 6.20
C GLY A 170 14.83 -17.36 6.35
N ALA A 171 14.78 -16.71 7.52
CA ALA A 171 15.28 -15.34 7.70
C ALA A 171 16.76 -15.16 7.31
N GLY A 172 17.59 -16.21 7.39
CA GLY A 172 18.99 -16.17 6.95
C GLY A 172 19.19 -15.94 5.44
N LEU A 173 18.14 -16.15 4.63
CA LEU A 173 18.13 -15.90 3.19
C LEU A 173 18.06 -14.39 2.86
N LEU A 174 17.69 -13.55 3.82
CA LEU A 174 17.62 -12.11 3.63
C LEU A 174 19.02 -11.53 3.47
N ALA A 175 19.18 -10.69 2.45
CA ALA A 175 20.46 -10.03 2.18
C ALA A 175 20.85 -8.98 3.24
N TYR A 176 19.88 -8.45 3.98
CA TYR A 176 20.07 -7.35 4.93
C TYR A 176 19.99 -7.86 6.37
N THR A 177 21.09 -7.78 7.13
CA THR A 177 21.20 -8.31 8.50
C THR A 177 20.18 -7.72 9.47
N LYS A 178 19.87 -6.42 9.35
CA LYS A 178 18.85 -5.77 10.20
C LYS A 178 17.45 -6.35 9.95
N LEU A 179 17.13 -6.62 8.68
CA LEU A 179 15.86 -7.22 8.28
C LEU A 179 15.79 -8.69 8.73
N GLU A 180 16.88 -9.44 8.57
CA GLU A 180 17.02 -10.80 9.12
C GLU A 180 16.72 -10.83 10.63
N GLN A 181 17.34 -9.93 11.40
CA GLN A 181 17.12 -9.83 12.85
C GLN A 181 15.66 -9.49 13.19
N GLN A 182 15.06 -8.54 12.49
CA GLN A 182 13.65 -8.16 12.67
C GLN A 182 12.72 -9.36 12.43
N VAL A 183 12.91 -10.11 11.34
CA VAL A 183 12.07 -11.29 11.04
C VAL A 183 12.24 -12.38 12.09
N ARG A 184 13.45 -12.58 12.61
CA ARG A 184 13.69 -13.62 13.64
C ARG A 184 13.03 -13.32 14.98
N SER A 185 13.09 -12.08 15.46
CA SER A 185 12.69 -11.74 16.83
C SER A 185 11.29 -11.14 16.93
N ALA A 186 10.76 -10.56 15.86
CA ALA A 186 9.50 -9.85 15.95
C ALA A 186 8.31 -10.78 16.28
N PRO A 187 7.32 -10.28 17.04
CA PRO A 187 6.10 -11.01 17.41
C PRO A 187 5.12 -11.08 16.23
N ILE A 188 5.53 -11.68 15.11
CA ILE A 188 4.74 -11.79 13.89
C ILE A 188 3.57 -12.77 14.09
N THR A 189 2.37 -12.35 13.72
CA THR A 189 1.12 -13.14 13.80
C THR A 189 0.42 -13.27 12.45
N SER A 190 0.64 -12.34 11.53
CA SER A 190 -0.01 -12.34 10.21
C SER A 190 0.85 -11.65 9.15
N ILE A 191 0.48 -11.84 7.89
CA ILE A 191 1.11 -11.23 6.73
C ILE A 191 0.03 -10.58 5.88
N ASP A 192 0.15 -9.28 5.63
CA ASP A 192 -0.61 -8.62 4.55
C ASP A 192 0.13 -8.77 3.24
N LEU A 193 -0.56 -9.12 2.17
CA LEU A 193 -0.03 -9.36 0.83
C LEU A 193 -0.68 -8.36 -0.13
N PHE A 194 0.13 -7.60 -0.85
CA PHE A 194 -0.32 -6.59 -1.81
C PHE A 194 -0.11 -7.13 -3.22
N VAL A 195 -1.21 -7.35 -3.92
CA VAL A 195 -1.27 -7.95 -5.26
C VAL A 195 -1.74 -6.88 -6.23
N GLU A 196 -0.89 -6.54 -7.20
CA GLU A 196 -1.18 -5.50 -8.19
C GLU A 196 -2.33 -5.92 -9.11
N ARG A 197 -3.14 -4.94 -9.55
CA ARG A 197 -4.28 -5.16 -10.47
C ARG A 197 -3.94 -5.03 -11.93
#